data_AF-A0A0H3ZVT3-F1
#
_entry.id   AF-A0A0H3ZVT3-F1
#
_cell.length_a   1.000
_cell.length_b   1.000
_cell.length_c   1.000
_cell.angle_alpha   90.00
_cell.angle_beta   90.00
_cell.angle_gamma   90.00
#
_symmetry.space_group_name_H-M   'P 1'
#
loop_
_entity.id
_entity.type
_entity.pdbx_description
1 polymer ?
#
loop_
_entity_poly.entity_id
_entity_poly.type
_entity_poly.pdbx_seq_one_letter_code
_entity_poly.pdbx_strand_id
1 'polypeptide(L)'
;MTSKTINKWFRIPDSLCGEELLQRLDVALARLAYGKSPVNKVSITGVERTKVKVEFNREMEVHMSVLMTRHNLTQNDAVNSALFEICSNHSLYGVEINETTI
;
A
#
# COMPACT_ATOMS: atom_id res chain seq x y z
N MET A 1 -19.71 11.39 -2.13
CA MET A 1 -18.81 10.60 -2.99
C MET A 1 -18.15 9.57 -2.09
N THR A 2 -18.49 8.29 -2.27
CA THR A 2 -17.95 7.19 -1.45
C THR A 2 -16.45 7.12 -1.71
N SER A 3 -15.65 7.54 -0.73
CA SER A 3 -14.22 7.21 -0.72
C SER A 3 -14.14 5.69 -0.77
N LYS A 4 -13.75 5.13 -1.91
CA LYS A 4 -13.42 3.72 -1.99
C LYS A 4 -12.09 3.60 -1.27
N THR A 5 -12.15 3.30 0.03
CA THR A 5 -11.00 2.91 0.82
C THR A 5 -10.40 1.68 0.15
N ILE A 6 -9.07 1.62 0.02
CA ILE A 6 -8.43 0.38 -0.43
C ILE A 6 -8.79 -0.68 0.60
N ASN A 7 -9.41 -1.75 0.13
CA ASN A 7 -9.80 -2.90 0.92
C ASN A 7 -9.42 -4.16 0.15
N LYS A 8 -8.12 -4.31 -0.12
CA LYS A 8 -7.58 -5.27 -1.08
C LYS A 8 -6.39 -6.00 -0.49
N TRP A 9 -6.18 -7.22 -0.96
CA TRP A 9 -5.03 -8.03 -0.60
C TRP A 9 -3.87 -7.75 -1.55
N PHE A 10 -2.68 -7.60 -1.00
CA PHE A 10 -1.45 -7.45 -1.78
C PHE A 10 -0.49 -8.56 -1.44
N ARG A 11 0.17 -9.14 -2.46
CA ARG A 11 1.22 -10.12 -2.26
C ARG A 11 2.48 -9.47 -1.68
N ILE A 12 3.02 -10.05 -0.62
CA ILE A 12 4.24 -9.61 0.07
C ILE A 12 5.16 -10.79 0.38
N PRO A 13 6.47 -10.55 0.60
CA PRO A 13 7.39 -11.58 1.08
C PRO A 13 7.05 -11.99 2.51
N ASP A 14 7.16 -13.29 2.82
CA ASP A 14 6.98 -13.80 4.18
C ASP A 14 7.93 -13.11 5.19
N SER A 15 9.12 -12.72 4.74
CA SER A 15 10.13 -12.02 5.56
C SER A 15 9.76 -10.59 5.94
N LEU A 16 8.77 -9.99 5.27
CA LEU A 16 8.29 -8.63 5.53
C LEU A 16 6.89 -8.65 6.18
N CYS A 17 6.38 -9.82 6.53
CA CYS A 17 5.05 -9.95 7.11
C CYS A 17 4.99 -9.36 8.53
N GLY A 18 4.07 -8.41 8.80
CA GLY A 18 3.85 -7.82 10.13
C GLY A 18 4.03 -6.30 10.21
N GLU A 19 4.35 -5.79 11.41
CA GLU A 19 4.48 -4.34 11.68
C GLU A 19 5.62 -3.66 10.91
N GLU A 20 6.67 -4.40 10.54
CA GLU A 20 7.81 -3.83 9.81
C GLU A 20 7.40 -3.40 8.39
N LEU A 21 6.52 -4.16 7.72
CA LEU A 21 5.97 -3.75 6.44
C LEU A 21 5.04 -2.55 6.58
N LEU A 22 4.27 -2.44 7.66
CA LEU A 22 3.41 -1.27 7.91
C LEU A 22 4.23 0.02 7.87
N GLN A 23 5.31 0.06 8.64
CA GLN A 23 6.16 1.24 8.71
C GLN A 23 6.81 1.54 7.36
N ARG A 24 7.31 0.50 6.66
CA ARG A 24 7.92 0.66 5.34
C ARG A 24 6.92 1.13 4.28
N LEU A 25 5.69 0.62 4.31
CA LEU A 25 4.60 0.97 3.39
C LEU A 25 4.13 2.40 3.61
N ASP A 26 3.96 2.81 4.86
CA ASP A 26 3.60 4.18 5.22
C ASP A 26 4.68 5.18 4.77
N VAL A 27 5.96 4.85 5.00
CA VAL A 27 7.10 5.67 4.54
C VAL A 27 7.12 5.79 3.02
N ALA A 28 6.98 4.68 2.29
CA ALA A 28 7.03 4.67 0.82
C ALA A 28 5.85 5.46 0.23
N LEU A 29 4.63 5.27 0.73
CA LEU A 29 3.45 6.03 0.28
C LEU A 29 3.56 7.53 0.60
N ALA A 30 4.04 7.90 1.80
CA ALA A 30 4.27 9.29 2.17
C ALA A 30 5.34 9.95 1.29
N ARG A 31 6.41 9.21 0.96
CA ARG A 31 7.47 9.65 0.07
C ARG A 31 6.98 9.86 -1.36
N LEU A 32 6.20 8.92 -1.89
CA LEU A 32 5.59 9.07 -3.22
C LEU A 32 4.67 10.29 -3.27
N ALA A 33 3.87 10.53 -2.21
CA ALA A 33 2.86 11.59 -2.22
C ALA A 33 3.44 13.02 -2.01
N TYR A 34 4.43 13.18 -1.13
CA TYR A 34 4.93 14.51 -0.72
C TYR A 34 6.45 14.65 -0.71
N GLY A 35 7.21 13.59 -1.00
CA GLY A 35 8.67 13.59 -0.85
C GLY A 35 9.15 13.86 0.59
N LYS A 36 8.31 13.59 1.60
CA LYS A 36 8.58 13.88 3.02
C LYS A 36 8.41 12.64 3.92
N SER A 37 9.03 12.70 5.11
CA SER A 37 9.06 11.66 6.16
C SER A 37 7.69 11.30 6.76
N PRO A 38 7.56 10.10 7.37
CA PRO A 38 6.28 9.42 7.61
C PRO A 38 5.37 10.13 8.61
N VAL A 39 4.08 9.88 8.45
CA VAL A 39 3.05 10.16 9.43
C VAL A 39 2.21 8.89 9.43
N ASN A 40 2.25 8.10 10.50
CA ASN A 40 1.59 6.78 10.59
C ASN A 40 0.14 6.81 10.10
N LYS A 41 -0.10 6.47 8.84
CA LYS A 41 -1.40 6.66 8.18
C LYS A 41 -1.95 5.42 7.48
N VAL A 42 -1.22 4.32 7.53
CA VAL A 42 -1.61 3.01 6.99
C VAL A 42 -1.90 2.03 8.13
N SER A 43 -2.97 1.26 7.99
CA SER A 43 -3.32 0.17 8.88
C SER A 43 -3.38 -1.15 8.11
N ILE A 44 -2.96 -2.25 8.73
CA ILE A 44 -3.15 -3.59 8.17
C ILE A 44 -4.31 -4.22 8.93
N THR A 45 -5.35 -4.63 8.20
CA THR A 45 -6.55 -5.24 8.75
C THR A 45 -6.60 -6.76 8.58
N GLY A 46 -5.60 -7.33 7.89
CA GLY A 46 -5.46 -8.76 7.72
C GLY A 46 -4.04 -9.13 7.29
N VAL A 47 -3.49 -10.18 7.88
CA VAL A 47 -2.17 -10.73 7.56
C VAL A 47 -2.31 -12.23 7.37
N GLU A 48 -1.92 -12.74 6.20
CA GLU A 48 -1.90 -14.18 5.92
C GLU A 48 -0.61 -14.53 5.18
N ARG A 49 0.38 -15.12 5.87
CA ARG A 49 1.68 -15.58 5.32
C ARG A 49 2.29 -14.60 4.28
N THR A 50 1.91 -14.76 3.01
CA THR A 50 2.38 -14.01 1.84
C THR A 50 1.45 -12.87 1.35
N LYS A 51 0.41 -12.50 2.09
CA LYS A 51 -0.50 -11.41 1.71
C LYS A 51 -0.93 -10.56 2.90
N VAL A 52 -1.15 -9.27 2.62
CA VAL A 52 -1.69 -8.31 3.59
C VAL A 52 -2.85 -7.54 3.03
N LYS A 53 -3.82 -7.28 3.91
CA LYS A 53 -4.96 -6.42 3.65
C LYS A 53 -4.67 -5.05 4.24
N VAL A 54 -4.61 -4.05 3.37
CA VAL A 54 -4.23 -2.68 3.74
C VAL A 54 -5.48 -1.82 3.76
N GLU A 55 -5.66 -1.06 4.82
CA GLU A 55 -6.68 -0.02 4.97
C GLU A 55 -6.01 1.34 5.21
N PHE A 56 -6.61 2.38 4.66
CA PHE A 56 -6.11 3.73 4.76
C PHE A 56 -6.96 4.56 5.70
N ASN A 57 -6.30 5.32 6.57
CA ASN A 57 -7.00 6.35 7.32
C ASN A 57 -7.30 7.55 6.42
N ARG A 58 -8.15 8.47 6.92
CA ARG A 58 -8.58 9.67 6.20
C ARG A 58 -7.43 10.54 5.70
N GLU A 59 -6.30 10.58 6.41
CA GLU A 59 -5.15 11.38 5.99
C GLU A 59 -4.37 10.72 4.84
N MET A 60 -4.23 9.37 4.84
CA MET A 60 -3.67 8.66 3.70
C MET A 60 -4.60 8.74 2.48
N GLU A 61 -5.91 8.80 2.66
CA GLU A 61 -6.83 9.04 1.54
C GLU A 61 -6.58 10.39 0.86
N VAL A 62 -6.27 11.44 1.63
CA VAL A 62 -5.86 12.74 1.09
C VAL A 62 -4.53 12.62 0.34
N HIS A 63 -3.56 11.90 0.91
CA HIS A 63 -2.27 11.63 0.25
C HIS A 63 -2.46 10.91 -1.09
N MET A 64 -3.35 9.92 -1.09
CA MET A 64 -3.66 9.12 -2.26
C MET A 64 -4.38 9.96 -3.32
N SER A 65 -5.28 10.86 -2.92
CA SER A 65 -5.90 11.81 -3.85
C SER A 65 -4.87 12.72 -4.53
N VAL A 66 -3.84 13.17 -3.79
CA VAL A 66 -2.73 13.93 -4.37
C VAL A 66 -1.92 13.09 -5.36
N LEU A 67 -1.60 11.84 -5.02
CA LEU A 67 -0.92 10.91 -5.93
C LEU A 67 -1.70 10.67 -7.21
N MET A 68 -3.00 10.39 -7.09
CA MET A 68 -3.88 10.16 -8.22
C MET A 68 -3.97 11.39 -9.12
N THR A 69 -4.03 12.58 -8.53
CA THR A 69 -4.19 13.83 -9.28
C THR A 69 -2.88 14.31 -9.91
N ARG A 70 -1.76 14.24 -9.19
CA ARG A 70 -0.46 14.74 -9.67
C ARG A 70 0.25 13.79 -10.61
N HIS A 71 0.12 12.48 -10.36
CA HIS A 71 0.85 11.47 -11.10
C HIS A 71 -0.05 10.65 -12.03
N ASN A 72 -1.35 10.98 -12.10
CA ASN A 72 -2.35 10.24 -12.88
C ASN A 72 -2.35 8.73 -12.57
N LEU A 73 -2.11 8.40 -11.30
CA LEU A 73 -2.06 7.03 -10.81
C LEU A 73 -3.43 6.59 -10.29
N THR A 74 -3.72 5.30 -10.32
CA THR A 74 -4.81 4.75 -9.50
C THR A 74 -4.33 4.50 -8.07
N GLN A 75 -5.27 4.33 -7.14
CA GLN A 75 -4.96 3.92 -5.77
C GLN A 75 -4.13 2.63 -5.73
N ASN A 76 -4.39 1.70 -6.66
CA ASN A 76 -3.63 0.46 -6.81
C ASN A 76 -2.20 0.74 -7.27
N ASP A 77 -2.01 1.60 -8.27
CA ASP A 77 -0.68 1.88 -8.81
C ASP A 77 0.23 2.51 -7.75
N ALA A 78 -0.33 3.35 -6.88
CA ALA A 78 0.40 3.93 -5.77
C ALA A 78 0.84 2.89 -4.72
N VAL A 79 -0.04 1.96 -4.35
CA VAL A 79 0.32 0.87 -3.43
C VAL A 79 1.33 -0.08 -4.06
N ASN A 80 1.14 -0.42 -5.33
CA ASN A 80 2.07 -1.26 -6.07
C ASN A 80 3.45 -0.59 -6.16
N SER A 81 3.50 0.72 -6.41
CA SER A 81 4.74 1.49 -6.44
C SER A 81 5.42 1.54 -5.07
N ALA A 82 4.64 1.69 -4.00
CA ALA A 82 5.18 1.67 -2.65
C ALA A 82 5.72 0.29 -2.25
N LEU A 83 4.99 -0.78 -2.57
CA LEU A 83 5.44 -2.15 -2.34
C LEU A 83 6.67 -2.51 -3.20
N PHE A 84 6.73 -1.95 -4.41
CA PHE A 84 7.89 -2.06 -5.29
C PHE A 84 9.14 -1.44 -4.67
N GLU A 85 9.03 -0.22 -4.13
CA GLU A 85 10.11 0.46 -3.42
C GLU A 85 10.64 -0.37 -2.24
N ILE A 86 9.75 -1.10 -1.55
CA ILE A 86 10.09 -1.89 -0.35
C ILE A 86 10.76 -3.22 -0.71
N CYS A 87 10.23 -3.94 -1.71
CA CYS A 87 10.63 -5.32 -1.96
C CYS A 87 11.70 -5.45 -3.05
N SER A 88 11.98 -4.40 -3.84
CA SER A 88 13.01 -4.33 -4.91
C SER A 88 12.98 -5.45 -5.97
N ASN A 89 12.10 -6.45 -5.84
CA ASN A 89 12.04 -7.64 -6.69
C ASN A 89 10.73 -7.65 -7.49
N HIS A 90 10.87 -7.39 -8.78
CA HIS A 90 9.89 -6.74 -9.66
C HIS A 90 8.70 -7.62 -10.11
N SER A 91 8.75 -8.94 -9.91
CA SER A 91 7.82 -9.87 -10.59
C SER A 91 6.90 -10.68 -9.67
N LEU A 92 7.11 -10.66 -8.34
CA LEU A 92 6.37 -11.53 -7.42
C LEU A 92 5.58 -10.79 -6.33
N TYR A 93 5.88 -9.52 -6.05
CA TYR A 93 5.34 -8.78 -4.90
C TYR A 93 4.74 -7.44 -5.32
N GLY A 94 3.79 -6.91 -4.53
CA GLY A 94 3.05 -5.71 -4.91
C GLY A 94 2.00 -5.95 -5.98
N VAL A 95 1.53 -7.19 -6.12
CA VAL A 95 0.42 -7.55 -7.02
C VAL A 95 -0.86 -7.66 -6.19
N GLU A 96 -1.92 -7.00 -6.63
CA GLU A 96 -3.27 -7.15 -6.07
C GLU A 96 -3.75 -8.60 -6.23
N ILE A 97 -4.25 -9.21 -5.15
CA ILE A 97 -4.81 -10.56 -5.14
C ILE A 97 -6.32 -10.46 -4.90
N ASN A 98 -7.12 -11.09 -5.76
CA ASN A 98 -8.56 -11.24 -5.55
C ASN A 98 -8.83 -12.24 -4.40
N GLU A 99 -9.76 -11.90 -3.49
CA GLU A 99 -10.15 -12.73 -2.34
C GLU A 99 -10.54 -14.18 -2.70
N THR A 100 -10.97 -14.43 -3.94
CA THR A 100 -11.44 -15.72 -4.45
C THR A 100 -10.38 -16.62 -5.09
N THR A 101 -9.12 -16.17 -5.19
CA THR A 101 -8.04 -17.00 -5.77
C THR A 101 -7.44 -17.87 -4.67
N ILE A 102 -8.04 -19.04 -4.44
CA ILE A 102 -7.51 -20.17 -3.67
C ILE A 102 -7.22 -21.29 -4.66
#